data_AF-A0A934VGI8-F1
#
_entry.id   AF-A0A934VGI8-F1
#
_cell.length_a   1.000
_cell.length_b   1.000
_cell.length_c   1.000
_cell.angle_alpha   90.00
_cell.angle_beta   90.00
_cell.angle_gamma   90.00
#
_symmetry.space_group_name_H-M   'P 1'
#
loop_
_entity.id
_entity.type
_entity.pdbx_description
1 polymer ?
#
loop_
_entity_poly.entity_id
_entity_poly.type
_entity_poly.pdbx_seq_one_letter_code
_entity_poly.pdbx_strand_id
1 'polypeptide(L)'
;MSGKYGLFSSWTLISYLSGLALLIFITVFFSLAFDGSITVDRDRANLLYQLEKGAEYEEELRLERIRLAERMKSDVSDRLDQHHTITQISSLSEALELERRLLTTERDQLRREIQAIPQQLADHRSTYRREQRKTLLQQNFEELRLRSGRIFVGVTIKGFDETSMQIRHSGGITRIPMVDLSDEWKERIHWRADEVSGINSPRS
;
A
#
# COMPACT_ATOMS: atom_id res chain seq x y z
N MET A 1 -35.88 -130.04 -58.10
CA MET A 1 -34.48 -129.55 -58.22
C MET A 1 -34.47 -128.12 -57.69
N SER A 2 -34.29 -127.92 -56.38
CA SER A 2 -33.04 -127.64 -55.64
C SER A 2 -32.41 -126.27 -55.95
N GLY A 3 -32.28 -125.41 -54.93
CA GLY A 3 -31.42 -124.22 -54.99
C GLY A 3 -31.74 -123.12 -53.98
N LYS A 4 -31.21 -123.24 -52.76
CA LYS A 4 -31.28 -122.29 -51.63
C LYS A 4 -30.68 -120.92 -51.97
N TYR A 5 -31.40 -119.81 -51.73
CA TYR A 5 -30.81 -118.48 -51.47
C TYR A 5 -31.66 -117.69 -50.46
N GLY A 6 -31.47 -118.00 -49.17
CA GLY A 6 -31.94 -117.19 -48.05
C GLY A 6 -30.85 -116.28 -47.51
N LEU A 7 -31.27 -115.14 -46.95
CA LEU A 7 -30.64 -114.42 -45.82
C LEU A 7 -29.42 -113.50 -46.01
N PHE A 8 -28.95 -113.17 -47.22
CA PHE A 8 -27.75 -112.30 -47.37
C PHE A 8 -27.95 -110.83 -47.84
N SER A 9 -29.18 -110.35 -48.11
CA SER A 9 -29.38 -108.98 -48.65
C SER A 9 -29.79 -107.90 -47.62
N SER A 10 -30.24 -108.27 -46.41
CA SER A 10 -30.64 -107.28 -45.39
C SER A 10 -29.44 -106.71 -44.62
N TRP A 11 -28.40 -107.50 -44.40
CA TRP A 11 -27.23 -107.11 -43.60
C TRP A 11 -26.38 -106.02 -44.25
N THR A 12 -26.20 -106.07 -45.57
CA THR A 12 -25.46 -105.05 -46.33
C THR A 12 -26.21 -103.72 -46.38
N LEU A 13 -27.54 -103.76 -46.47
CA LEU A 13 -28.41 -102.58 -46.52
C LEU A 13 -28.49 -101.87 -45.16
N ILE A 14 -28.55 -102.64 -44.06
CA ILE A 14 -28.47 -102.12 -42.69
C ILE A 14 -27.10 -101.49 -42.42
N SER A 15 -26.02 -102.12 -42.87
CA SER A 15 -24.67 -101.58 -42.70
C SER A 15 -24.45 -100.27 -43.48
N TYR A 16 -25.05 -100.13 -44.67
CA TYR A 16 -25.00 -98.91 -45.47
C TYR A 16 -25.80 -97.77 -44.84
N LEU A 17 -27.02 -98.06 -44.35
CA LEU A 17 -27.86 -97.10 -43.62
C LEU A 17 -27.20 -96.64 -42.31
N SER A 18 -26.57 -97.56 -41.57
CA SER A 18 -25.82 -97.23 -40.35
C SER A 18 -24.62 -96.33 -40.65
N GLY A 19 -23.86 -96.63 -41.72
CA GLY A 19 -22.75 -95.78 -42.17
C GLY A 19 -23.21 -94.39 -42.58
N LEU A 20 -24.33 -94.28 -43.28
CA LEU A 20 -24.91 -92.99 -43.69
C LEU A 20 -25.44 -92.19 -42.49
N ALA A 21 -26.09 -92.85 -41.53
CA ALA A 21 -26.54 -92.22 -40.30
C ALA A 21 -25.35 -91.70 -39.48
N LEU A 22 -24.27 -92.46 -39.37
CA LEU A 22 -23.03 -92.03 -38.71
C LEU A 22 -22.43 -90.81 -39.41
N LEU A 23 -22.41 -90.79 -40.74
CA LEU A 23 -21.87 -89.68 -41.52
C LEU A 23 -22.68 -88.39 -41.31
N ILE A 24 -24.01 -88.48 -41.33
CA ILE A 24 -24.89 -87.34 -41.02
C ILE A 24 -24.62 -86.86 -39.59
N PHE A 25 -24.51 -87.77 -38.62
CA PHE A 25 -24.25 -87.42 -37.23
C PHE A 25 -22.91 -86.71 -37.04
N ILE A 26 -21.85 -87.20 -37.68
CA ILE A 26 -20.53 -86.56 -37.69
C ILE A 26 -20.61 -85.17 -38.32
N THR A 27 -21.34 -85.03 -39.42
CA THR A 27 -21.48 -83.74 -40.13
C THR A 27 -22.21 -82.71 -39.27
N VAL A 28 -23.31 -83.11 -38.62
CA VAL A 28 -24.07 -82.24 -37.70
C VAL A 28 -23.25 -81.89 -36.48
N PHE A 29 -22.54 -82.85 -35.88
CA PHE A 29 -21.67 -82.61 -34.73
C PHE A 29 -20.53 -81.64 -35.07
N PHE A 30 -19.89 -81.83 -36.24
CA PHE A 30 -18.84 -80.93 -36.69
C PHE A 30 -19.39 -79.52 -36.99
N SER A 31 -20.58 -79.41 -37.58
CA SER A 31 -21.22 -78.12 -37.86
C SER A 31 -21.56 -77.36 -36.56
N LEU A 32 -22.05 -78.05 -35.52
CA LEU A 32 -22.35 -77.44 -34.23
C LEU A 32 -21.08 -77.04 -33.46
N ALA A 33 -20.03 -77.87 -33.52
CA ALA A 33 -18.76 -77.58 -32.84
C ALA A 33 -18.01 -76.40 -33.47
N PHE A 34 -18.09 -76.23 -34.80
CA PHE A 34 -17.46 -75.11 -35.51
C PHE A 34 -18.20 -73.78 -35.30
N ASP A 35 -19.53 -73.79 -35.28
CA ASP A 35 -20.33 -72.57 -35.11
C ASP A 35 -20.19 -72.01 -33.67
N GLY A 36 -20.09 -72.89 -32.67
CA GLY A 36 -19.86 -72.52 -31.27
C GLY A 36 -18.44 -72.04 -30.96
N SER A 37 -17.40 -72.60 -31.61
CA SER A 37 -16.01 -72.21 -31.32
C SER A 37 -15.65 -70.85 -31.93
N ILE A 38 -16.11 -70.58 -33.16
CA ILE A 38 -15.84 -69.31 -33.86
C ILE A 38 -16.52 -68.12 -33.19
N THR A 39 -17.73 -68.31 -32.65
CA THR A 39 -18.47 -67.25 -31.95
C THR A 39 -17.85 -66.93 -30.59
N VAL A 40 -17.46 -67.94 -29.81
CA VAL A 40 -16.82 -67.76 -28.50
C VAL A 40 -15.45 -67.08 -28.62
N ASP A 41 -14.64 -67.42 -29.63
CA ASP A 41 -13.35 -66.76 -29.84
C ASP A 41 -13.51 -65.31 -30.30
N ARG A 42 -14.54 -65.02 -31.11
CA ARG A 42 -14.85 -63.64 -31.54
C ARG A 42 -15.34 -62.77 -30.39
N ASP A 43 -16.18 -63.31 -29.51
CA ASP A 43 -16.68 -62.60 -28.32
C ASP A 43 -15.56 -62.37 -27.30
N ARG A 44 -14.68 -63.35 -27.09
CA ARG A 44 -13.48 -63.18 -26.25
C ARG A 44 -12.55 -62.11 -26.81
N ALA A 45 -12.30 -62.10 -28.12
CA ALA A 45 -11.49 -61.07 -28.77
C ALA A 45 -12.12 -59.67 -28.63
N ASN A 46 -13.44 -59.56 -28.75
CA ASN A 46 -14.17 -58.31 -28.57
C ASN A 46 -14.14 -57.81 -27.12
N LEU A 47 -14.27 -58.72 -26.14
CA LEU A 47 -14.17 -58.37 -24.71
C LEU A 47 -12.76 -57.91 -24.34
N LEU A 48 -11.73 -58.59 -24.82
CA LEU A 48 -10.34 -58.17 -24.61
C LEU A 48 -10.08 -56.79 -25.23
N TYR A 49 -10.58 -56.56 -26.44
CA TYR A 49 -10.49 -55.25 -27.10
C TYR A 49 -11.21 -54.14 -26.32
N GLN A 50 -12.40 -54.41 -25.76
CA GLN A 50 -13.13 -53.44 -24.94
C GLN A 50 -12.45 -53.17 -23.59
N LEU A 51 -11.83 -54.18 -22.98
CA LEU A 51 -11.07 -54.03 -21.74
C LEU A 51 -9.80 -53.21 -21.95
N GLU A 52 -9.05 -53.48 -23.03
CA GLU A 52 -7.86 -52.71 -23.39
C GLU A 52 -8.21 -51.24 -23.66
N LYS A 53 -9.25 -51.00 -24.47
CA LYS A 53 -9.73 -49.65 -24.76
C LYS A 53 -10.31 -48.95 -23.52
N GLY A 54 -10.95 -49.69 -22.63
CA GLY A 54 -11.43 -49.18 -21.34
C GLY A 54 -10.27 -48.76 -20.42
N ALA A 55 -9.21 -49.57 -20.35
CA ALA A 55 -8.01 -49.26 -19.58
C ALA A 55 -7.24 -48.05 -20.14
N GLU A 56 -7.14 -47.91 -21.46
CA GLU A 56 -6.56 -46.73 -22.11
C GLU A 56 -7.34 -45.45 -21.76
N TYR A 57 -8.67 -45.51 -21.80
CA TYR A 57 -9.52 -44.37 -21.46
C TYR A 57 -9.43 -44.00 -19.97
N GLU A 58 -9.31 -44.98 -19.08
CA GLU A 58 -9.10 -44.73 -17.65
C GLU A 58 -7.75 -44.07 -17.36
N GLU A 59 -6.68 -44.50 -18.03
CA GLU A 59 -5.35 -43.88 -17.90
C GLU A 59 -5.33 -42.46 -18.49
N GLU A 60 -5.98 -42.22 -19.63
CA GLU A 60 -6.13 -40.88 -20.19
C GLU A 60 -6.88 -39.95 -19.23
N LEU A 61 -8.01 -40.41 -18.68
CA LEU A 61 -8.80 -39.66 -17.71
C LEU A 61 -8.01 -39.40 -16.41
N ARG A 62 -7.21 -40.36 -15.97
CA ARG A 62 -6.32 -40.22 -14.80
C ARG A 62 -5.26 -39.15 -15.04
N LEU A 63 -4.60 -39.17 -16.20
CA LEU A 63 -3.62 -38.17 -16.59
C LEU A 63 -4.25 -36.78 -16.70
N GLU A 64 -5.46 -36.68 -17.25
CA GLU A 64 -6.18 -35.42 -17.34
C GLU A 64 -6.53 -34.87 -15.95
N ARG A 65 -6.99 -35.71 -15.02
CA ARG A 65 -7.24 -35.31 -13.63
C ARG A 65 -5.98 -34.83 -12.92
N ILE A 66 -4.85 -35.51 -13.12
CA ILE A 66 -3.56 -35.07 -12.54
C ILE A 66 -3.16 -33.70 -13.09
N ARG A 67 -3.26 -33.50 -14.42
CA ARG A 67 -2.96 -32.21 -15.05
C ARG A 67 -3.89 -31.11 -14.54
N LEU A 68 -5.18 -31.40 -14.38
CA LEU A 68 -6.16 -30.46 -13.87
C LEU A 68 -5.86 -30.10 -12.42
N ALA A 69 -5.56 -31.08 -11.57
CA ALA A 69 -5.19 -30.86 -10.18
C ALA A 69 -3.93 -30.00 -10.05
N GLU A 70 -2.91 -30.23 -10.89
CA GLU A 70 -1.69 -29.42 -10.89
C GLU A 70 -1.96 -27.97 -11.33
N ARG A 71 -2.76 -27.78 -12.38
CA ARG A 71 -3.19 -26.43 -12.81
C ARG A 71 -3.97 -25.70 -11.74
N MET A 72 -4.92 -26.38 -11.09
CA MET A 72 -5.71 -25.79 -10.01
C MET A 72 -4.82 -25.42 -8.82
N LYS A 73 -3.86 -26.28 -8.46
CA LYS A 73 -2.91 -26.01 -7.38
C LYS A 73 -2.04 -24.78 -7.70
N SER A 74 -1.53 -24.68 -8.92
CA SER A 74 -0.75 -23.51 -9.37
C SER A 74 -1.57 -22.23 -9.31
N ASP A 75 -2.77 -22.21 -9.92
CA ASP A 75 -3.64 -21.01 -9.96
C ASP A 75 -4.06 -20.57 -8.54
N VAL A 76 -4.33 -21.52 -7.64
CA VAL A 76 -4.63 -21.21 -6.23
C VAL A 76 -3.40 -20.61 -5.53
N SER A 77 -2.21 -21.17 -5.75
CA SER A 77 -0.96 -20.63 -5.17
C SER A 77 -0.69 -19.21 -5.67
N ASP A 78 -0.77 -18.99 -6.98
CA ASP A 78 -0.52 -17.69 -7.61
C ASP A 78 -1.49 -16.62 -7.09
N ARG A 79 -2.78 -16.97 -6.94
CA ARG A 79 -3.79 -16.06 -6.37
C ARG A 79 -3.54 -15.77 -4.90
N LEU A 80 -3.08 -16.75 -4.12
CA LEU A 80 -2.78 -16.56 -2.71
C LEU A 80 -1.59 -15.61 -2.53
N ASP A 81 -0.54 -15.78 -3.33
CA ASP A 81 0.63 -14.91 -3.34
C ASP A 81 0.25 -13.49 -3.81
N GLN A 82 -0.59 -13.38 -4.83
CA GLN A 82 -1.12 -12.10 -5.28
C GLN A 82 -1.96 -11.41 -4.19
N HIS A 83 -2.82 -12.16 -3.50
CA HIS A 83 -3.62 -11.59 -2.40
C HIS A 83 -2.73 -11.14 -1.24
N HIS A 84 -1.71 -11.93 -0.90
CA HIS A 84 -0.76 -11.58 0.16
C HIS A 84 0.00 -10.31 -0.17
N THR A 85 0.53 -10.19 -1.39
CA THR A 85 1.24 -8.99 -1.85
C THR A 85 0.32 -7.76 -1.88
N ILE A 86 -0.93 -7.88 -2.35
CA ILE A 86 -1.90 -6.78 -2.31
C ILE A 86 -2.15 -6.31 -0.86
N THR A 87 -2.32 -7.26 0.07
CA THR A 87 -2.57 -6.95 1.50
C THR A 87 -1.36 -6.28 2.17
N GLN A 88 -0.14 -6.70 1.80
CA GLN A 88 1.08 -6.05 2.27
C GLN A 88 1.20 -4.62 1.71
N ILE A 89 0.95 -4.43 0.41
CA ILE A 89 1.00 -3.10 -0.22
C ILE A 89 -0.05 -2.18 0.41
N SER A 90 -1.28 -2.65 0.64
CA SER A 90 -2.32 -1.83 1.26
C SER A 90 -1.93 -1.40 2.67
N SER A 91 -1.47 -2.33 3.51
CA SER A 91 -1.06 -2.01 4.89
C SER A 91 0.15 -1.06 4.95
N LEU A 92 1.14 -1.24 4.06
CA LEU A 92 2.26 -0.29 3.92
C LEU A 92 1.80 1.09 3.45
N SER A 93 0.87 1.15 2.49
CA SER A 93 0.32 2.42 2.00
C SER A 93 -0.45 3.16 3.09
N GLU A 94 -1.23 2.45 3.92
CA GLU A 94 -1.95 3.01 5.06
C GLU A 94 -0.98 3.56 6.12
N ALA A 95 0.08 2.81 6.43
CA ALA A 95 1.10 3.26 7.37
C ALA A 95 1.82 4.53 6.87
N LEU A 96 2.19 4.57 5.59
CA LEU A 96 2.82 5.73 4.95
C LEU A 96 1.88 6.93 4.90
N GLU A 97 0.59 6.73 4.65
CA GLU A 97 -0.41 7.81 4.70
C GLU A 97 -0.53 8.40 6.11
N LEU A 98 -0.53 7.53 7.13
CA LEU A 98 -0.59 7.97 8.53
C LEU A 98 0.65 8.79 8.87
N GLU A 99 1.84 8.28 8.55
CA GLU A 99 3.11 9.00 8.75
C GLU A 99 3.11 10.36 8.03
N ARG A 100 2.68 10.38 6.76
CA ARG A 100 2.56 11.62 5.99
C ARG A 100 1.62 12.62 6.66
N ARG A 101 0.47 12.18 7.19
CA ARG A 101 -0.48 13.05 7.90
C ARG A 101 0.13 13.63 9.18
N LEU A 102 0.85 12.82 9.95
CA LEU A 102 1.57 13.29 11.14
C LEU A 102 2.61 14.35 10.77
N LEU A 103 3.46 14.07 9.79
CA LEU A 103 4.48 15.02 9.31
C LEU A 103 3.87 16.31 8.77
N THR A 104 2.74 16.24 8.05
CA THR A 104 2.06 17.47 7.59
C THR A 104 1.52 18.30 8.76
N THR A 105 1.01 17.64 9.80
CA THR A 105 0.47 18.32 10.98
C THR A 105 1.60 19.00 11.77
N GLU A 106 2.72 18.29 11.97
CA GLU A 106 3.91 18.83 12.62
C GLU A 106 4.50 20.01 11.84
N ARG A 107 4.64 19.87 10.52
CA ARG A 107 5.11 20.96 9.64
C ARG A 107 4.21 22.19 9.75
N ASP A 108 2.88 22.00 9.75
CA ASP A 108 1.94 23.12 9.81
C ASP A 108 1.89 23.76 11.20
N GLN A 109 2.18 23.00 12.26
CA GLN A 109 2.41 23.54 13.59
C GLN A 109 3.69 24.39 13.64
N LEU A 110 4.83 23.84 13.21
CA LEU A 110 6.10 24.56 13.16
C LEU A 110 6.00 25.83 12.31
N ARG A 111 5.28 25.77 11.19
CA ARG A 111 5.04 26.96 10.35
C ARG A 111 4.30 28.05 11.10
N ARG A 112 3.28 27.72 11.88
CA ARG A 112 2.54 28.69 12.72
C ARG A 112 3.42 29.27 13.81
N GLU A 113 4.25 28.44 14.45
CA GLU A 113 5.19 28.89 15.47
C GLU A 113 6.22 29.86 14.87
N ILE A 114 6.83 29.52 13.73
CA ILE A 114 7.77 30.39 13.01
C ILE A 114 7.12 31.72 12.63
N GLN A 115 5.87 31.70 12.18
CA GLN A 115 5.12 32.93 11.86
C GLN A 115 4.81 33.78 13.09
N ALA A 116 4.71 33.19 14.28
CA ALA A 116 4.45 33.91 15.53
C ALA A 116 5.72 34.55 16.13
N ILE A 117 6.91 33.98 15.89
CA ILE A 117 8.19 34.46 16.45
C ILE A 117 8.44 35.96 16.18
N PRO A 118 8.25 36.52 14.97
CA PRO A 118 8.47 37.94 14.72
C PRO A 118 7.63 38.84 15.63
N GLN A 119 6.36 38.51 15.82
CA GLN A 119 5.46 39.26 16.68
C GLN A 119 5.88 39.13 18.16
N GLN A 120 6.17 37.91 18.61
CA GLN A 120 6.66 37.67 19.98
C GLN A 120 7.96 38.43 20.26
N LEU A 121 8.88 38.47 19.30
CA LEU A 121 10.11 39.25 19.42
C LEU A 121 9.83 40.75 19.43
N ALA A 122 8.88 41.25 18.64
CA ALA A 122 8.49 42.65 18.66
C ALA A 122 7.90 43.03 20.03
N ASP A 123 7.02 42.19 20.58
CA ASP A 123 6.36 42.39 21.88
C ASP A 123 7.35 42.29 23.05
N HIS A 124 8.28 41.33 22.99
CA HIS A 124 9.34 41.19 23.97
C HIS A 124 10.27 42.42 23.95
N ARG A 125 10.69 42.86 22.76
CA ARG A 125 11.54 44.05 22.63
C ARG A 125 10.83 45.31 23.10
N SER A 126 9.55 45.51 22.77
CA SER A 126 8.78 46.68 23.21
C SER A 126 8.61 46.70 24.74
N THR A 127 8.35 45.54 25.34
CA THR A 127 8.26 45.37 26.80
C THR A 127 9.60 45.65 27.47
N TYR A 128 10.68 45.04 26.98
CA TYR A 128 12.03 45.28 27.51
C TYR A 128 12.40 46.77 27.47
N ARG A 129 12.15 47.45 26.35
CA ARG A 129 12.40 48.90 26.22
C ARG A 129 11.57 49.71 27.21
N ARG A 130 10.29 49.40 27.37
CA ARG A 130 9.41 50.08 28.33
C ARG A 130 9.93 49.93 29.76
N GLU A 131 10.37 48.73 30.14
CA GLU A 131 10.94 48.51 31.48
C GLU A 131 12.26 49.26 31.67
N GLN A 132 13.15 49.24 30.68
CA GLN A 132 14.40 50.03 30.73
C GLN A 132 14.12 51.53 30.84
N ARG A 133 13.20 52.07 30.04
CA ARG A 133 12.79 53.48 30.11
C ARG A 133 12.18 53.84 31.46
N LYS A 134 11.38 52.95 32.06
CA LYS A 134 10.83 53.16 33.41
C LYS A 134 11.93 53.34 34.46
N THR A 135 13.04 52.60 34.38
CA THR A 135 14.14 52.75 35.35
C THR A 135 14.75 54.15 35.32
N LEU A 136 14.74 54.81 34.16
CA LEU A 136 15.31 56.14 33.96
C LEU A 136 14.35 57.27 34.35
N LEU A 137 13.07 56.97 34.57
CA LEU A 137 12.11 57.96 35.02
C LEU A 137 12.50 58.50 36.38
N GLN A 138 12.41 59.81 36.55
CA GLN A 138 12.74 60.55 37.77
C GLN A 138 14.21 60.48 38.19
N GLN A 139 15.09 59.85 37.40
CA GLN A 139 16.53 59.96 37.61
C GLN A 139 17.02 61.36 37.24
N ASN A 140 17.99 61.85 38.01
CA ASN A 140 18.65 63.13 37.80
C ASN A 140 20.01 62.89 37.13
N PHE A 141 20.30 63.71 36.12
CA PHE A 141 21.54 63.70 35.38
C PHE A 141 22.16 65.09 35.45
N GLU A 142 23.47 65.15 35.64
CA GLU A 142 24.19 66.43 35.72
C GLU A 142 24.11 67.18 34.38
N GLU A 143 24.27 66.46 33.28
CA GLU A 143 24.28 67.02 31.93
C GLU A 143 23.56 66.09 30.94
N LEU A 144 22.82 66.68 30.01
CA LEU A 144 22.32 66.01 28.82
C LEU A 144 22.70 66.81 27.57
N ARG A 145 23.57 66.22 26.75
CA ARG A 145 24.06 66.80 25.50
C ARG A 145 23.32 66.22 24.30
N LEU A 146 22.77 67.09 23.47
CA LEU A 146 22.10 66.74 22.23
C LEU A 146 23.08 66.65 21.06
N ARG A 147 22.67 65.96 19.99
CA ARG A 147 23.43 65.88 18.74
C ARG A 147 23.55 67.25 18.08
N SER A 148 22.53 68.10 18.20
CA SER A 148 22.56 69.52 17.81
C SER A 148 23.59 70.37 18.56
N GLY A 149 24.24 69.84 19.60
CA GLY A 149 25.24 70.54 20.41
C GLY A 149 24.64 71.31 21.59
N ARG A 150 23.31 71.31 21.75
CA ARG A 150 22.64 71.91 22.91
C ARG A 150 22.87 71.07 24.16
N ILE A 151 23.14 71.74 25.27
CA ILE A 151 23.42 71.12 26.57
C ILE A 151 22.35 71.55 27.57
N PHE A 152 21.76 70.59 28.28
CA PHE A 152 20.89 70.83 29.43
C PHE A 152 21.62 70.40 30.71
N VAL A 153 21.58 71.24 31.74
CA VAL A 153 22.23 70.97 33.03
C VAL A 153 21.16 70.71 34.09
N GLY A 154 21.41 69.75 34.98
CA GLY A 154 20.51 69.40 36.09
C GLY A 154 19.18 68.84 35.60
N VAL A 155 19.24 67.74 34.86
CA VAL A 155 18.13 67.23 34.06
C VAL A 155 17.45 66.05 34.73
N THR A 156 16.14 66.15 34.95
CA THR A 156 15.31 65.02 35.41
C THR A 156 14.45 64.50 34.28
N ILE A 157 14.51 63.20 33.98
CA ILE A 157 13.62 62.59 32.98
C ILE A 157 12.22 62.45 33.58
N LYS A 158 11.21 63.01 32.90
CA LYS A 158 9.81 62.97 33.34
C LYS A 158 8.98 61.91 32.62
N GLY A 159 9.30 61.63 31.37
CA GLY A 159 8.51 60.73 30.56
C GLY A 159 9.15 60.44 29.21
N PHE A 160 8.67 59.38 28.59
CA PHE A 160 9.02 58.97 27.24
C PHE A 160 7.74 58.84 26.43
N ASP A 161 7.67 59.55 25.31
CA ASP A 161 6.68 59.33 24.26
C ASP A 161 7.30 58.43 23.16
N GLU A 162 6.52 58.03 22.16
CA GLU A 162 7.03 57.20 21.05
C GLU A 162 8.18 57.86 20.29
N THR A 163 8.13 59.18 20.13
CA THR A 163 9.08 59.94 19.29
C THR A 163 9.91 60.96 20.07
N SER A 164 9.68 61.14 21.37
CA SER A 164 10.32 62.20 22.15
C SER A 164 10.49 61.88 23.63
N MET A 165 11.51 62.48 24.25
CA MET A 165 11.81 62.38 25.68
C MET A 165 11.46 63.70 26.35
N GLN A 166 10.71 63.64 27.45
CA GLN A 166 10.37 64.81 28.25
C GLN A 166 11.35 64.93 29.42
N ILE A 167 12.02 66.07 29.48
CA ILE A 167 12.97 66.40 30.52
C ILE A 167 12.53 67.63 31.30
N ARG A 168 12.87 67.69 32.59
CA ARG A 168 12.77 68.89 33.43
C ARG A 168 14.19 69.38 33.70
N HIS A 169 14.42 70.66 33.48
CA HIS A 169 15.67 71.36 33.78
C HIS A 169 15.35 72.72 34.42
N SER A 170 16.36 73.52 34.73
CA SER A 170 16.20 74.84 35.38
C SER A 170 15.31 75.81 34.60
N GLY A 171 15.27 75.71 33.27
CA GLY A 171 14.44 76.52 32.39
C GLY A 171 13.03 75.95 32.13
N GLY A 172 12.62 74.90 32.83
CA GLY A 172 11.28 74.30 32.72
C GLY A 172 11.27 72.90 32.14
N ILE A 173 10.16 72.53 31.48
CA ILE A 173 10.00 71.21 30.85
C ILE A 173 10.25 71.36 29.35
N THR A 174 11.08 70.48 28.79
CA THR A 174 11.39 70.46 27.35
C THR A 174 11.19 69.07 26.81
N ARG A 175 10.58 68.99 25.61
CA ARG A 175 10.42 67.76 24.86
C ARG A 175 11.50 67.69 23.80
N ILE A 176 12.34 66.66 23.88
CA ILE A 176 13.47 66.43 22.97
C ILE A 176 13.09 65.31 22.00
N PRO A 177 13.13 65.53 20.67
CA PRO A 177 12.96 64.48 19.69
C PRO A 177 14.04 63.39 19.84
N MET A 178 13.65 62.12 19.77
CA MET A 178 14.59 60.98 19.90
C MET A 178 15.74 61.03 18.89
N VAL A 179 15.47 61.59 17.70
CA VAL A 179 16.46 61.76 16.62
C VAL A 179 17.63 62.68 17.01
N ASP A 180 17.38 63.65 17.89
CA ASP A 180 18.36 64.65 18.33
C ASP A 180 19.11 64.23 19.62
N LEU A 181 18.76 63.09 20.21
CA LEU A 181 19.55 62.51 21.30
C LEU A 181 20.92 62.06 20.80
N SER A 182 21.92 62.14 21.69
CA SER A 182 23.24 61.54 21.44
C SER A 182 23.12 60.02 21.32
N ASP A 183 24.13 59.40 20.69
CA ASP A 183 24.13 57.95 20.48
C ASP A 183 24.20 57.18 21.80
N GLU A 184 24.91 57.71 22.80
CA GLU A 184 24.93 57.18 24.18
C GLU A 184 23.52 57.12 24.79
N TRP A 185 22.74 58.19 24.64
CA TRP A 185 21.36 58.23 25.14
C TRP A 185 20.44 57.31 24.37
N LYS A 186 20.61 57.20 23.04
CA LYS A 186 19.86 56.26 22.20
C LYS A 186 20.13 54.81 22.60
N GLU A 187 21.38 54.47 22.89
CA GLU A 187 21.75 53.14 23.39
C GLU A 187 21.12 52.87 24.75
N ARG A 188 21.22 53.82 25.69
CA ARG A 188 20.69 53.68 27.06
C ARG A 188 19.17 53.49 27.12
N ILE A 189 18.42 54.13 26.22
CA ILE A 189 16.95 53.97 26.12
C ILE A 189 16.53 52.91 25.09
N HIS A 190 17.52 52.23 24.50
CA HIS A 190 17.38 51.23 23.44
C HIS A 190 16.52 51.71 22.25
N TRP A 191 16.69 52.96 21.83
CA TRP A 191 15.98 53.52 20.69
C TRP A 191 16.60 53.07 19.36
N ARG A 192 15.76 52.77 18.38
CA ARG A 192 16.17 52.44 17.01
C ARG A 192 15.32 53.21 15.99
N ALA A 193 15.93 53.54 14.86
CA ALA A 193 15.32 54.42 13.84
C ALA A 193 14.15 53.77 13.07
N ASP A 194 14.03 52.45 13.11
CA ASP A 194 12.92 51.66 12.56
C ASP A 194 11.58 51.92 13.29
N GLU A 195 11.59 52.59 14.45
CA GLU A 195 10.36 52.98 15.18
C GLU A 195 9.66 54.21 14.58
N VAL A 196 10.35 55.06 13.80
CA VAL A 196 9.74 56.28 13.24
C VAL A 196 8.82 55.98 12.06
N SER A 197 8.93 54.77 11.48
CA SER A 197 8.06 54.28 10.44
C SER A 197 7.05 53.26 10.99
N GLY A 198 5.89 53.74 11.43
CA GLY A 198 4.66 52.94 11.44
C GLY A 198 4.23 52.45 10.04
N ILE A 199 5.16 52.28 9.10
CA ILE A 199 4.95 51.97 7.67
C ILE A 199 5.45 50.56 7.32
N ASN A 200 6.22 49.88 8.17
CA ASN A 200 6.62 48.48 7.92
C ASN A 200 5.91 47.50 8.85
N SER A 201 4.60 47.67 9.04
CA SER A 201 3.75 46.48 9.19
C SER A 201 3.65 45.83 7.81
N PRO A 202 4.18 44.63 7.57
CA PRO A 202 3.78 43.88 6.39
C PRO A 202 2.27 43.62 6.51
N ARG A 203 1.46 44.42 5.82
CA ARG A 203 0.11 44.04 5.44
C ARG A 203 0.23 43.06 4.28
N SER A 204 0.41 41.78 4.59
CA SER A 204 0.00 40.61 3.79
C SER A 204 0.53 39.34 4.43
#